data_AF-A0A4Y8KSE4-F1
#
_entry.id   AF-A0A4Y8KSE4-F1
#
_cell.length_a   1.000
_cell.length_b   1.000
_cell.length_c   1.000
_cell.angle_alpha   90.00
_cell.angle_beta   90.00
_cell.angle_gamma   90.00
#
_symmetry.space_group_name_H-M   'P 1'
#
loop_
_entity.id
_entity.type
_entity.pdbx_description
1 polymer ?
#
loop_
_entity_poly.entity_id
_entity_poly.type
_entity_poly.pdbx_seq_one_letter_code
_entity_poly.pdbx_strand_id
1 'polypeptide(L)'
;MNALLDAVLDVEIVELLDFDTNFPCEGVHHDRGLSGHDPAEPGSYMVISPCCGPKVIQCSSRVVAMRDSGVLYCGICKKEHFTSDYSFIPLPD
;
A
#
# COMPACT_ATOMS: atom_id res chain seq x y z
N MET A 1 -11.33 -21.12 10.70
CA MET A 1 -11.55 -19.83 10.01
C MET A 1 -11.20 -18.75 11.00
N ASN A 2 -10.02 -18.14 10.85
CA ASN A 2 -9.50 -17.16 11.80
C ASN A 2 -10.24 -15.83 11.64
N ALA A 3 -11.29 -15.64 12.45
CA ALA A 3 -12.01 -14.38 12.60
C ALA A 3 -11.10 -13.19 13.01
N LEU A 4 -9.85 -13.48 13.42
CA LEU A 4 -8.86 -12.46 13.74
C LEU A 4 -8.28 -11.75 12.50
N LEU A 5 -8.31 -12.37 11.31
CA LEU A 5 -7.72 -11.78 10.09
C LEU A 5 -8.71 -10.88 9.34
N ASP A 6 -10.00 -11.23 9.36
CA ASP A 6 -11.08 -10.36 8.86
C ASP A 6 -11.30 -9.14 9.76
N ALA A 7 -10.74 -9.14 10.98
CA ALA A 7 -10.71 -7.99 11.88
C ALA A 7 -9.51 -7.05 11.64
N VAL A 8 -8.62 -7.34 10.68
CA VAL A 8 -7.28 -6.75 10.69
C VAL A 8 -7.27 -5.28 10.28
N LEU A 9 -8.05 -4.82 9.31
CA LEU A 9 -8.00 -3.40 8.89
C LEU A 9 -9.36 -2.94 8.40
N ASP A 10 -10.30 -2.79 9.34
CA ASP A 10 -11.50 -2.00 9.11
C ASP A 10 -11.10 -0.53 8.89
N VAL A 11 -11.81 0.20 8.03
CA VAL A 11 -11.51 1.62 7.75
C VAL A 11 -11.50 2.43 9.05
N GLU A 12 -12.39 2.07 9.99
CA GLU A 12 -12.46 2.66 11.33
C GLU A 12 -11.17 2.47 12.14
N ILE A 13 -10.47 1.34 12.00
CA ILE A 13 -9.19 1.10 12.70
C ILE A 13 -8.09 1.97 12.09
N VAL A 14 -8.12 2.18 10.77
CA VAL A 14 -7.16 3.06 10.07
C VAL A 14 -7.36 4.52 10.45
N GLU A 15 -8.60 4.96 10.66
CA GLU A 15 -8.91 6.30 11.20
C GLU A 15 -8.45 6.48 12.66
N LEU A 16 -8.43 5.41 13.46
CA LEU A 16 -7.96 5.40 14.85
C LEU A 16 -6.43 5.30 14.99
N LEU A 17 -5.74 4.87 13.93
CA LEU A 17 -4.30 4.94 13.86
C LEU A 17 -3.93 6.38 13.55
N ASP A 18 -3.24 7.02 14.50
CA ASP A 18 -2.73 8.40 14.39
C ASP A 18 -1.59 8.44 13.36
N PHE A 19 -1.95 8.30 12.08
CA PHE A 19 -1.02 8.41 10.97
C PHE A 19 -0.72 9.88 10.75
N ASP A 20 0.56 10.26 10.81
CA ASP A 20 1.01 11.56 10.31
C ASP A 20 0.58 11.68 8.84
N THR A 21 -0.33 12.60 8.54
CA THR A 21 -0.81 12.82 7.17
C THR A 21 0.30 13.31 6.23
N ASN A 22 1.48 13.64 6.75
CA ASN A 22 2.67 13.98 5.97
C ASN A 22 3.64 12.81 5.78
N PHE A 23 3.23 11.55 6.00
CA PHE A 23 4.11 10.43 5.71
C PHE A 23 4.59 10.48 4.25
N PRO A 24 5.92 10.47 4.02
CA PRO A 24 6.42 10.37 2.67
C PRO A 24 5.97 9.03 2.08
N CYS A 25 5.54 9.05 0.82
CA CYS A 25 5.33 7.80 0.10
C CYS A 25 6.61 6.95 0.15
N GLU A 26 6.46 5.65 0.36
CA GLU A 26 7.60 4.75 0.24
C GLU A 26 8.17 4.83 -1.18
N GLY A 27 9.46 5.14 -1.30
CA GLY A 27 10.11 5.26 -2.59
C GLY A 27 10.76 6.59 -2.89
N VAL A 28 10.57 7.61 -2.05
CA VAL A 28 11.26 8.91 -2.17
C VAL A 28 12.79 8.78 -2.20
N HIS A 29 13.35 7.67 -1.69
CA HIS A 29 14.78 7.39 -1.66
C HIS A 29 15.26 6.34 -2.69
N HIS A 30 14.40 5.84 -3.57
CA HIS A 30 14.81 4.89 -4.61
C HIS A 30 15.21 5.62 -5.89
N ASP A 31 16.52 5.67 -6.18
CA ASP A 31 17.15 6.33 -7.36
C ASP A 31 16.58 5.95 -8.74
N ARG A 32 15.77 4.87 -8.82
CA ARG A 32 15.14 4.43 -10.07
C ARG A 32 13.69 4.86 -10.25
N GLY A 33 13.10 5.52 -9.25
CA GLY A 33 11.66 5.77 -9.21
C GLY A 33 10.90 4.45 -9.16
N LEU A 34 10.19 4.17 -8.07
CA LEU A 34 9.17 3.12 -8.14
C LEU A 34 8.19 3.54 -9.25
N SER A 35 8.00 2.72 -10.29
CA SER A 35 7.22 3.10 -11.48
C SER A 35 5.87 3.73 -11.10
N GLY A 36 5.61 4.95 -11.58
CA GLY A 36 4.37 5.67 -11.29
C GLY A 36 4.31 6.37 -9.92
N HIS A 37 5.41 6.47 -9.16
CA HIS A 37 5.50 7.30 -7.96
C HIS A 37 5.86 8.75 -8.31
N ASP A 38 5.18 9.72 -7.68
CA ASP A 38 5.61 11.11 -7.59
C ASP A 38 6.30 11.38 -6.23
N PRO A 39 7.61 11.70 -6.20
CA PRO A 39 8.36 11.99 -4.97
C PRO A 39 7.87 13.20 -4.19
N ALA A 40 7.12 14.10 -4.81
CA ALA A 40 6.55 15.28 -4.15
C ALA A 40 5.13 15.04 -3.61
N GLU A 41 4.52 13.89 -3.93
CA GLU A 41 3.17 13.55 -3.50
C GLU A 41 3.19 12.86 -2.12
N PRO A 42 2.32 13.28 -1.17
CA PRO A 42 2.21 12.62 0.12
C PRO A 42 1.67 11.19 -0.02
N GLY A 43 1.91 10.39 1.01
CA GLY A 43 1.24 9.12 1.18
C GLY A 43 -0.28 9.29 1.27
N SER A 44 -1.04 8.44 0.56
CA SER A 44 -2.52 8.52 0.51
C SER A 44 -3.21 7.18 0.67
N TYR A 45 -2.47 6.07 0.59
CA TYR A 45 -3.02 4.73 0.79
C TYR A 45 -2.09 3.88 1.63
N MET A 46 -2.65 3.13 2.57
CA MET A 46 -2.02 1.93 3.08
C MET A 46 -2.29 0.77 2.12
N VAL A 47 -1.23 0.10 1.65
CA VAL A 47 -1.35 -0.99 0.70
C VAL A 47 -1.01 -2.30 1.37
N ILE A 48 -1.91 -3.27 1.40
CA ILE A 48 -1.72 -4.54 2.09
C ILE A 48 -1.49 -5.63 1.06
N SER A 49 -0.36 -6.33 1.19
CA SER A 49 -0.03 -7.46 0.32
C SER A 49 -0.74 -8.73 0.77
N PRO A 50 -1.24 -9.56 -0.17
CA PRO A 50 -1.92 -10.82 0.16
C PRO A 50 -1.01 -11.86 0.84
N CYS A 51 0.31 -11.70 0.74
CA CYS A 51 1.27 -12.68 1.26
C CYS A 51 2.04 -12.23 2.49
N CYS A 52 2.40 -10.94 2.59
CA CYS A 52 3.28 -10.44 3.64
C CYS A 52 2.60 -9.44 4.57
N GLY A 53 1.31 -9.21 4.39
CA GLY A 53 0.55 -8.24 5.18
C GLY A 53 0.79 -6.80 4.74
N PRO A 54 0.60 -5.82 5.63
CA PRO A 54 0.70 -4.40 5.29
C PRO A 54 2.05 -4.09 4.65
N LYS A 55 2.00 -3.61 3.41
CA LYS A 55 3.07 -2.77 2.90
C LYS A 55 2.83 -1.35 3.42
N VAL A 56 3.93 -0.65 3.64
CA VAL A 56 4.05 0.81 3.75
C VAL A 56 3.02 1.67 2.99
N ILE A 57 2.97 2.95 3.36
CA ILE A 57 2.13 3.98 2.73
C ILE A 57 2.65 4.33 1.32
N GLN A 58 1.73 4.40 0.35
CA GLN A 58 1.99 4.75 -1.05
C GLN A 58 1.20 6.00 -1.44
N CYS A 59 1.73 6.80 -2.37
CA CYS A 59 1.00 7.92 -2.98
C CYS A 59 -0.04 7.44 -4.02
N SER A 60 -0.95 8.32 -4.44
CA SER A 60 -2.07 7.95 -5.30
C SER A 60 -1.59 7.55 -6.68
N SER A 61 -0.64 8.31 -7.24
CA SER A 61 -0.02 8.00 -8.53
C SER A 61 0.55 6.57 -8.56
N ARG A 62 1.22 6.16 -7.47
CA ARG A 62 1.80 4.82 -7.35
C ARG A 62 0.73 3.74 -7.21
N VAL A 63 -0.33 3.98 -6.44
CA VAL A 63 -1.45 3.04 -6.33
C VAL A 63 -2.16 2.84 -7.66
N VAL A 64 -2.35 3.89 -8.46
CA VAL A 64 -2.90 3.79 -9.82
C VAL A 64 -2.00 2.88 -10.67
N ALA A 65 -0.69 3.15 -10.71
CA ALA A 65 0.24 2.31 -11.46
C ALA A 65 0.29 0.85 -10.98
N MET A 66 0.12 0.62 -9.68
CA MET A 66 0.02 -0.73 -9.11
C MET A 66 -1.25 -1.43 -9.56
N ARG A 67 -2.41 -0.75 -9.59
CA ARG A 67 -3.66 -1.36 -10.06
C ARG A 67 -3.62 -1.70 -11.54
N ASP A 68 -3.02 -0.83 -12.34
CA ASP A 68 -2.90 -1.01 -13.79
C ASP A 68 -1.91 -2.12 -14.19
N SER A 69 -0.97 -2.49 -13.30
CA SER A 69 0.06 -3.49 -13.63
C SER A 69 -0.47 -4.93 -13.72
N GLY A 70 -1.65 -5.22 -13.15
CA GLY A 70 -2.25 -6.55 -13.13
C GLY A 70 -1.58 -7.53 -12.16
N VAL A 71 -0.25 -7.56 -12.09
CA VAL A 71 0.55 -8.38 -11.16
C VAL A 71 1.65 -7.56 -10.50
N LEU A 72 2.03 -7.95 -9.28
CA LEU A 72 3.15 -7.38 -8.53
C LEU A 72 4.04 -8.48 -7.96
N TYR A 73 5.35 -8.30 -8.07
CA TYR A 73 6.32 -9.18 -7.43
C TYR A 73 6.52 -8.78 -5.96
N CYS A 74 6.43 -9.75 -5.05
CA CYS A 74 6.76 -9.56 -3.65
C CYS A 74 8.21 -9.95 -3.38
N GLY A 75 9.02 -8.97 -2.98
CA GLY A 75 10.43 -9.17 -2.64
C GLY A 75 10.69 -10.04 -1.41
N ILE A 76 9.69 -10.29 -0.56
CA ILE A 76 9.82 -11.10 0.66
C ILE A 76 9.55 -12.58 0.33
N CYS A 77 8.34 -12.91 -0.14
CA CYS A 77 7.98 -14.29 -0.45
C CYS A 77 8.49 -14.77 -1.83
N LYS A 78 9.09 -13.86 -2.61
CA LYS A 78 9.70 -14.11 -3.93
C LYS A 78 8.72 -14.61 -5.00
N LYS A 79 7.44 -14.26 -4.90
CA LYS A 79 6.36 -14.66 -5.81
C LYS A 79 5.64 -13.45 -6.41
N GLU A 80 5.01 -13.68 -7.56
CA GLU A 80 4.06 -12.74 -8.15
C GLU A 80 2.67 -12.95 -7.54
N HIS A 81 1.97 -11.84 -7.36
CA HIS A 81 0.59 -11.80 -6.85
C HIS A 81 -0.25 -10.91 -7.75
N PHE A 82 -1.51 -11.30 -7.97
CA PHE A 82 -2.44 -10.44 -8.69
C PHE A 82 -2.71 -9.18 -7.87
N THR A 83 -2.76 -8.05 -8.56
CA THR A 83 -3.07 -6.75 -7.97
C THR A 83 -4.49 -6.71 -7.38
N SER A 84 -5.40 -7.53 -7.90
CA SER A 84 -6.75 -7.74 -7.36
C SER A 84 -6.75 -8.35 -5.95
N ASP A 85 -5.68 -9.01 -5.55
CA ASP A 85 -5.55 -9.64 -4.24
C ASP A 85 -4.95 -8.69 -3.19
N TYR A 86 -4.52 -7.49 -3.60
CA TYR A 86 -4.04 -6.45 -2.69
C TYR A 86 -5.21 -5.62 -2.17
N SER A 87 -5.14 -5.23 -0.90
CA SER A 87 -6.06 -4.25 -0.34
C SER A 87 -5.41 -2.87 -0.39
N PHE A 88 -6.15 -1.87 -0.87
CA PHE A 88 -5.69 -0.49 -0.98
C PHE A 88 -6.63 0.38 -0.14
N ILE A 89 -6.21 0.70 1.09
CA ILE A 89 -7.04 1.44 2.04
C ILE A 89 -6.66 2.92 1.97
N PRO A 90 -7.59 3.81 1.57
CA PRO A 90 -7.31 5.25 1.58
C PRO A 90 -7.06 5.72 3.01
N LEU A 91 -6.09 6.61 3.17
CA LEU A 91 -5.86 7.32 4.43
C LEU A 91 -6.85 8.50 4.55
N PRO A 92 -7.25 8.88 5.78
CA PRO A 92 -8.02 10.09 6.01
C PRO A 92 -7.22 11.35 5.61
N ASP A 93 -7.93 12.38 5.14
CA ASP A 93 -7.37 13.69 4.75
C ASP A 93 -6.82 14.50 5.93
#